data_AF-A0A396C1Q4-F1
#
_entry.id   AF-A0A396C1Q4-F1
#
_cell.length_a   1.000
_cell.length_b   1.000
_cell.length_c   1.000
_cell.angle_alpha   90.00
_cell.angle_beta   90.00
_cell.angle_gamma   90.00
#
_symmetry.space_group_name_H-M   'P 1'
#
loop_
_entity.id
_entity.type
_entity.pdbx_description
1 polymer ?
#
loop_
_entity_poly.entity_id
_entity_poly.type
_entity_poly.pdbx_seq_one_letter_code
_entity_poly.pdbx_strand_id
1 'polypeptide(L)' 'MASKVIYLAMRVEINDPAKNKITDKDVDKIVSEVDYEFKDLDNFKLDTEIHSLISPEQL' A
#
# COMPACT_ATOMS: atom_id res chain seq x y z
N MET A 1 21.23 -12.15 12.27
CA MET A 1 19.78 -11.90 12.39
C MET A 1 19.12 -12.59 11.20
N ALA A 2 18.02 -13.31 11.40
CA ALA A 2 17.31 -13.92 10.27
C ALA A 2 16.50 -12.85 9.54
N SER A 3 16.49 -12.89 8.21
CA SER A 3 15.67 -12.02 7.36
C SER A 3 15.05 -12.84 6.23
N LYS A 4 13.83 -12.47 5.82
CA LYS A 4 13.11 -13.08 4.70
C LYS A 4 12.25 -12.02 4.04
N VAL A 5 12.37 -11.90 2.72
CA VAL A 5 11.53 -11.02 1.90
C VAL A 5 10.30 -11.81 1.43
N ILE A 6 9.13 -11.18 1.51
CA ILE A 6 7.87 -11.69 0.99
C ILE A 6 7.18 -10.58 0.18
N TYR A 7 6.33 -10.98 -0.77
CA TYR A 7 5.45 -10.06 -1.49
C TYR A 7 4.01 -10.38 -1.11
N LEU A 8 3.25 -9.35 -0.77
CA LEU A 8 1.84 -9.44 -0.39
C LEU A 8 1.00 -8.61 -1.35
N ALA A 9 -0.05 -9.20 -1.91
CA ALA A 9 -1.10 -8.44 -2.59
C ALA A 9 -2.09 -7.92 -1.53
N MET A 10 -2.31 -6.61 -1.51
CA MET A 10 -3.20 -5.95 -0.53
C MET A 10 -4.31 -5.17 -1.23
N ARG A 11 -5.55 -5.30 -0.75
CA ARG A 11 -6.66 -4.45 -1.18
C ARG A 11 -6.63 -3.14 -0.41
N VAL A 12 -6.48 -2.03 -1.11
CA VAL A 12 -6.62 -0.68 -0.57
C VAL A 12 -7.90 -0.07 -1.11
N GLU A 13 -8.75 0.45 -0.23
CA GLU A 13 -9.97 1.16 -0.60
C GLU A 13 -9.82 2.64 -0.31
N ILE A 14 -9.91 3.46 -1.35
CA ILE A 14 -9.78 4.91 -1.26
C ILE A 14 -11.17 5.53 -1.35
N ASN A 15 -11.55 6.24 -0.30
CA ASN A 15 -12.83 6.94 -0.20
C ASN A 15 -12.58 8.41 0.13
N ASP A 16 -13.15 9.32 -0.67
CA ASP A 16 -13.16 10.76 -0.41
C ASP A 16 -14.60 11.28 -0.52
N PRO A 17 -15.27 11.61 0.60
CA PRO A 17 -16.67 12.05 0.58
C PRO A 17 -16.87 13.41 -0.11
N ALA A 18 -15.79 14.18 -0.32
CA ALA A 18 -15.86 15.46 -1.01
C ALA A 18 -15.71 15.34 -2.54
N LYS A 19 -15.38 14.15 -3.06
CA LYS A 19 -15.17 13.93 -4.49
C LYS A 19 -16.18 12.93 -5.06
N ASN A 20 -16.68 13.26 -6.25
CA ASN A 20 -17.56 12.36 -7.01
C ASN A 20 -16.78 11.23 -7.72
N LYS A 21 -15.47 11.40 -7.91
CA LYS A 21 -14.61 10.42 -8.57
C LYS A 21 -13.19 10.52 -8.03
N ILE A 22 -12.60 9.37 -7.73
CA ILE A 22 -11.17 9.21 -7.50
C ILE A 22 -10.48 9.04 -8.85
N THR A 23 -9.44 9.82 -9.11
CA THR A 23 -8.67 9.79 -10.36
C THR A 23 -7.33 9.07 -10.17
N ASP A 24 -6.70 8.63 -11.26
CA ASP A 24 -5.37 7.99 -11.20
C ASP A 24 -4.33 8.91 -10.53
N LYS A 25 -4.42 10.23 -10.75
CA LYS A 25 -3.56 11.21 -10.08
C LYS A 25 -3.77 11.26 -8.57
N ASP A 26 -5.00 11.05 -8.10
CA ASP A 26 -5.27 10.97 -6.66
C ASP A 26 -4.63 9.71 -6.07
N VAL A 27 -4.71 8.59 -6.78
CA VAL A 27 -4.07 7.32 -6.39
C VAL A 27 -2.55 7.48 -6.37
N ASP A 28 -1.96 8.03 -7.43
CA ASP A 28 -0.51 8.28 -7.52
C ASP A 28 -0.02 9.16 -6.35
N LYS A 29 -0.79 10.21 -6.04
CA LYS A 29 -0.48 11.10 -4.92
C LYS A 29 -0.54 10.35 -3.59
N ILE A 30 -1.63 9.62 -3.34
CA ILE A 30 -1.81 8.86 -2.10
C ILE A 30 -0.68 7.83 -1.94
N VAL A 31 -0.34 7.11 -3.00
CA VAL A 31 0.72 6.08 -2.98
C VAL A 31 2.11 6.68 -2.79
N SER A 32 2.35 7.88 -3.34
CA SER A 32 3.65 8.55 -3.23
C SER A 32 3.82 9.31 -1.90
N GLU A 33 2.74 9.82 -1.32
CA GLU A 33 2.78 10.66 -0.11
C GLU A 33 2.44 9.90 1.18
N VAL A 34 1.69 8.80 1.10
CA VAL A 34 1.35 7.99 2.27
C VAL A 34 2.37 6.87 2.39
N ASP A 35 3.16 6.92 3.47
CA ASP A 35 4.01 5.82 3.86
C ASP A 35 3.15 4.72 4.50
N TYR A 36 2.90 3.64 3.74
CA TYR A 36 2.07 2.53 4.19
C TYR A 36 2.91 1.55 5.01
N GLU A 37 3.03 1.82 6.30
CA GLU A 37 3.81 0.98 7.20
C GLU A 37 2.95 -0.10 7.88
N PHE A 38 3.45 -1.35 7.84
CA PHE A 38 2.99 -2.39 8.75
C PHE A 38 3.61 -2.17 10.13
N LYS A 39 2.82 -2.34 11.19
CA LYS A 39 3.35 -2.29 12.55
C LYS A 39 4.24 -3.49 12.82
N ASP A 40 5.34 -3.24 13.52
CA ASP A 40 6.19 -4.28 14.11
C ASP A 40 5.36 -5.27 14.93
N LEU A 41 5.75 -6.55 14.90
CA LEU A 41 5.11 -7.62 15.65
C LEU A 41 6.14 -8.32 16.53
N ASP A 42 5.96 -8.24 17.85
CA ASP A 42 6.88 -8.78 18.85
C ASP A 42 8.34 -8.30 18.62
N ASN A 43 9.23 -9.23 18.26
CA ASN A 43 10.64 -8.96 17.96
C ASN A 43 10.91 -8.81 16.45
N PHE A 44 9.88 -8.92 15.61
CA PHE A 44 9.98 -8.72 14.18
C PHE A 44 9.84 -7.24 13.86
N LYS A 45 10.94 -6.67 13.36
CA LYS A 45 10.92 -5.36 12.72
C LYS A 45 10.52 -5.53 11.27
N LEU A 46 9.49 -4.82 10.84
CA LEU A 46 9.06 -4.85 9.44
C LEU A 46 9.60 -3.61 8.72
N ASP A 47 10.06 -3.84 7.50
CA ASP A 47 10.45 -2.81 6.55
C ASP A 47 9.61 -3.03 5.31
N THR A 48 8.99 -1.96 4.81
CA THR A 48 7.89 -2.05 3.84
C THR A 48 8.13 -1.07 2.71
N GLU A 49 8.04 -1.57 1.48
CA GLU A 49 8.15 -0.76 0.28
C GLU A 49 7.02 -1.11 -0.70
N ILE A 50 6.55 -0.11 -1.44
CA ILE A 50 5.59 -0.30 -2.51
C ILE A 50 6.36 -0.50 -3.82
N HIS A 51 6.29 -1.71 -4.37
CA HIS A 51 7.01 -2.04 -5.60
C HIS A 51 6.17 -1.77 -6.87
N SER A 52 4.86 -2.00 -6.81
CA SER A 52 3.96 -1.86 -7.95
C SER A 52 2.51 -1.77 -7.50
N LEU A 53 1.68 -1.06 -8.28
CA LEU A 53 0.22 -1.08 -8.14
C LEU A 53 -0.37 -2.17 -9.03
N ILE A 54 -1.24 -3.00 -8.46
CA ILE A 54 -1.94 -4.07 -9.16
C ILE A 54 -3.41 -3.68 -9.24
N SER A 55 -3.96 -3.59 -10.45
CA SER A 55 -5.38 -3.31 -10.64
C SER A 55 -6.23 -4.49 -10.16
N PRO A 56 -7.42 -4.29 -9.58
CA PRO A 56 -8.25 -5.39 -9.08
C PRO A 56 -8.56 -6.47 -10.13
N GLU A 57 -8.59 -6.12 -11.41
CA GLU A 57 -8.84 -7.03 -12.52
C GLU A 57 -7.64 -7.94 -12.86
N GLN A 58 -6.46 -7.68 -12.28
CA GLN A 58 -5.22 -8.42 -12.49
C GLN A 58 -4.90 -9.40 -11.35
N LEU A 59 -5.75 -9.43 -10.30
CA LEU A 59 -5.64 -10.32 -9.14
C LEU A 59 -6.28 -11.69 -9.36
#